data_AF-A0A2K3NF00-F1
#
_entry.id   AF-A0A2K3NF00-F1
#
_cell.length_a   1.000
_cell.length_b   1.000
_cell.length_c   1.000
_cell.angle_alpha   90.00
_cell.angle_beta   90.00
_cell.angle_gamma   90.00
#
_symmetry.space_group_name_H-M   'P 1'
#
loop_
_entity.id
_entity.type
_entity.pdbx_description
1 polymer ?
#
loop_
_entity_poly.entity_id
_entity_poly.type
_entity_poly.pdbx_seq_one_letter_code
_entity_poly.pdbx_strand_id
1 'polypeptide(L)'
;MGVIPTRQSITQCERLTVSSFCRRRLSTVLVKMKFAEHLKEAVTYIEQGHVRVGPDTITDPAFLVTRNMEDFITWVDSSKIKRKVLQYNDKLDDYDLLN
;
A
#
# COMPACT_ATOMS: atom_id res chain seq x y z
N MET A 1 13.20 -4.53 -4.53
CA MET A 1 12.19 -4.43 -5.61
C MET A 1 11.07 -5.47 -5.49
N GLY A 2 11.35 -6.78 -5.58
CA GLY A 2 10.30 -7.81 -5.50
C GLY A 2 9.61 -8.13 -6.83
N VAL A 3 10.24 -7.77 -7.95
CA VAL A 3 9.75 -8.01 -9.32
C VAL A 3 9.98 -9.44 -9.83
N ILE A 4 10.83 -10.20 -9.14
CA ILE A 4 11.03 -11.64 -9.35
C ILE A 4 10.64 -12.41 -8.07
N PRO A 5 10.10 -13.63 -8.18
CA PRO A 5 9.66 -14.40 -7.02
C PRO A 5 10.84 -14.92 -6.19
N THR A 6 11.85 -15.49 -6.85
CA THR A 6 13.05 -16.10 -6.25
C THR A 6 14.32 -15.56 -6.89
N ARG A 7 15.48 -15.75 -6.23
CA ARG A 7 16.81 -15.33 -6.72
C ARG A 7 17.67 -16.50 -7.21
N GLN A 8 17.06 -17.65 -7.49
CA GLN A 8 17.78 -18.90 -7.74
C GLN A 8 18.36 -19.03 -9.15
N SER A 9 17.83 -18.30 -10.13
CA SER A 9 18.29 -18.36 -11.52
C SER A 9 18.18 -17.01 -12.22
N ILE A 10 19.19 -16.69 -13.04
CA ILE A 10 19.21 -15.50 -13.89
C ILE A 10 18.19 -15.57 -15.04
N THR A 11 17.75 -16.77 -15.45
CA THR A 11 16.74 -16.94 -16.50
C THR A 11 15.39 -16.30 -16.14
N GLN A 12 15.14 -16.02 -14.86
CA GLN A 12 13.98 -15.24 -14.43
C GLN A 12 14.02 -13.79 -14.94
N CYS A 13 15.22 -13.24 -15.18
CA CYS A 13 15.40 -11.90 -15.73
C CYS A 13 14.99 -11.78 -17.20
N GLU A 14 15.05 -12.87 -17.97
CA GLU A 14 14.57 -12.88 -19.36
C GLU A 14 13.04 -12.82 -19.44
N ARG A 15 12.36 -13.34 -18.42
CA ARG A 15 10.90 -13.38 -18.32
C ARG A 15 10.31 -12.12 -17.67
N LEU A 16 11.15 -11.13 -17.38
CA LEU A 16 10.76 -9.93 -16.65
C LEU A 16 9.99 -8.99 -17.59
N THR A 17 8.70 -8.77 -17.28
CA THR A 17 7.83 -7.92 -18.10
C THR A 17 7.62 -6.56 -17.43
N VAL A 18 7.18 -5.56 -18.21
CA VAL A 18 6.73 -4.26 -17.67
C VAL A 18 5.62 -4.44 -16.64
N SER A 19 4.73 -5.42 -16.86
CA SER A 19 3.64 -5.73 -15.92
C SER A 19 4.15 -6.12 -14.53
N SER A 20 5.35 -6.75 -14.43
CA SER A 20 5.97 -7.08 -13.15
C SER A 20 6.29 -5.84 -12.32
N PHE A 21 6.65 -4.72 -12.96
CA PHE A 21 6.88 -3.44 -12.29
C PHE A 21 5.57 -2.75 -11.93
N CYS A 22 4.59 -2.74 -12.83
CA CYS A 22 3.27 -2.14 -12.56
C CYS A 22 2.55 -2.82 -11.38
N ARG A 23 2.76 -4.12 -11.16
CA ARG A 23 2.25 -4.86 -10.00
C ARG A 23 2.93 -4.49 -8.67
N ARG A 24 4.08 -3.78 -8.71
CA ARG A 24 4.79 -3.26 -7.53
C ARG A 24 4.48 -1.80 -7.21
N ARG A 25 3.66 -1.12 -8.02
CA ARG A 25 3.15 0.21 -7.70
C ARG A 25 2.26 0.15 -6.46
N LEU A 26 2.34 1.17 -5.62
CA LEU A 26 1.60 1.26 -4.36
C LEU A 26 0.10 1.02 -4.56
N SER A 27 -0.50 1.63 -5.59
CA SER A 27 -1.93 1.43 -5.91
C SER A 27 -2.29 -0.03 -6.14
N THR A 28 -1.49 -0.77 -6.91
CA THR A 28 -1.73 -2.20 -7.17
C THR A 28 -1.48 -3.05 -5.93
N VAL A 29 -0.47 -2.69 -5.12
CA VAL A 29 -0.14 -3.40 -3.87
C VAL A 29 -1.26 -3.22 -2.85
N LEU A 30 -1.86 -2.04 -2.72
CA LEU A 30 -2.99 -1.80 -1.80
C LEU A 30 -4.20 -2.68 -2.11
N VAL A 31 -4.55 -2.84 -3.39
CA VAL A 31 -5.65 -3.74 -3.80
C VAL A 31 -5.32 -5.19 -3.46
N LYS A 32 -4.06 -5.61 -3.66
CA LYS A 32 -3.61 -6.97 -3.30
C LYS A 32 -3.68 -7.21 -1.79
N MET A 33 -3.34 -6.21 -0.98
CA MET A 33 -3.37 -6.25 0.49
C MET A 33 -4.76 -5.97 1.10
N LYS A 34 -5.79 -5.80 0.26
CA LYS A 34 -7.17 -5.56 0.70
C LYS A 34 -7.39 -4.24 1.46
N PHE A 35 -6.54 -3.23 1.19
CA PHE A 35 -6.79 -1.86 1.65
C PHE A 35 -7.87 -1.15 0.83
N ALA A 36 -8.06 -1.57 -0.41
CA ALA A 36 -9.09 -1.08 -1.32
C ALA A 36 -9.64 -2.24 -2.15
N GLU A 37 -10.91 -2.19 -2.54
CA GLU A 37 -11.53 -3.21 -3.38
C GLU A 37 -11.17 -3.00 -4.85
N HIS A 38 -11.10 -1.74 -5.27
CA HIS A 38 -10.81 -1.36 -6.65
C HIS A 38 -9.55 -0.50 -6.80
N LEU A 39 -8.89 -0.62 -7.97
CA LEU A 39 -7.67 0.15 -8.26
C LEU A 39 -7.91 1.66 -8.26
N LYS A 40 -9.08 2.09 -8.75
CA LYS A 40 -9.46 3.51 -8.76
C LYS A 40 -9.55 4.08 -7.35
N GLU A 41 -10.09 3.32 -6.40
CA GLU A 41 -10.19 3.73 -4.99
C GLU A 41 -8.81 3.79 -4.34
N ALA A 42 -7.96 2.78 -4.60
CA ALA A 42 -6.58 2.78 -4.11
C ALA A 42 -5.82 4.04 -4.57
N VAL A 43 -5.97 4.43 -5.84
CA VAL A 43 -5.39 5.67 -6.38
C VAL A 43 -5.92 6.88 -5.62
N THR A 44 -7.25 7.00 -5.48
CA THR A 44 -7.88 8.11 -4.74
C THR A 44 -7.38 8.21 -3.30
N TYR A 45 -7.26 7.09 -2.57
CA TYR A 45 -6.80 7.09 -1.18
C TYR A 45 -5.35 7.53 -1.04
N ILE A 46 -4.49 7.16 -2.00
CA ILE A 46 -3.10 7.60 -2.05
C ILE A 46 -3.04 9.10 -2.35
N GLU A 47 -3.73 9.57 -3.39
CA GLU A 47 -3.72 11.00 -3.78
C GLU A 47 -4.26 11.92 -2.67
N GLN A 48 -5.22 11.44 -1.88
CA GLN A 48 -5.75 12.14 -0.70
C GLN A 48 -4.79 12.09 0.51
N GLY A 49 -3.70 11.33 0.44
CA GLY A 49 -2.71 11.21 1.51
C GLY A 49 -3.15 10.34 2.68
N HIS A 50 -4.03 9.35 2.46
CA HIS A 50 -4.48 8.45 3.53
C HIS A 50 -3.52 7.31 3.83
N VAL A 51 -2.52 7.08 2.98
CA VAL A 51 -1.61 5.92 3.05
C VAL A 51 -0.19 6.40 3.36
N ARG A 52 0.48 5.70 4.28
CA ARG A 52 1.91 5.86 4.56
C ARG A 52 2.65 4.54 4.37
N VAL A 53 3.94 4.65 4.05
CA VAL A 53 4.88 3.53 3.98
C VAL A 53 5.96 3.78 5.01
N GLY A 54 5.91 3.06 6.13
CA GLY A 54 6.74 3.39 7.29
C GLY A 54 6.36 4.76 7.87
N PRO A 55 7.32 5.68 8.10
CA PRO A 55 7.02 7.01 8.64
C PRO A 55 6.44 7.98 7.61
N ASP A 56 6.65 7.74 6.32
CA ASP A 56 6.39 8.73 5.27
C ASP A 56 5.01 8.55 4.62
N THR A 57 4.22 9.62 4.60
CA THR A 57 2.96 9.68 3.86
C THR A 57 3.25 9.78 2.36
N ILE A 58 2.65 8.89 1.56
CA ILE A 58 2.87 8.82 0.12
C ILE A 58 1.63 9.33 -0.61
N THR A 59 1.85 10.27 -1.53
CA THR A 59 0.78 10.85 -2.37
C THR A 59 0.88 10.47 -3.84
N ASP A 60 1.97 9.82 -4.26
CA ASP A 60 2.14 9.33 -5.63
C ASP A 60 1.68 7.86 -5.77
N PRO A 61 0.62 7.56 -6.55
CA PRO A 61 0.18 6.19 -6.82
C PRO A 61 1.19 5.35 -7.62
N ALA A 62 2.14 5.99 -8.31
CA ALA A 62 3.22 5.33 -9.03
C ALA A 62 4.40 4.92 -8.15
N PHE A 63 4.39 5.29 -6.86
CA PHE A 63 5.43 4.91 -5.91
C PHE A 63 5.67 3.40 -5.92
N LEU A 64 6.92 2.99 -6.12
CA LEU A 64 7.27 1.60 -6.29
C LEU A 64 7.68 0.97 -4.96
N VAL A 65 6.83 0.06 -4.47
CA VAL A 65 7.00 -0.56 -3.16
C VAL A 65 7.92 -1.78 -3.27
N THR A 66 9.01 -1.77 -2.50
CA THR A 66 9.88 -2.95 -2.39
C THR A 66 9.27 -4.02 -1.50
N ARG A 67 9.67 -5.29 -1.65
CA ARG A 67 9.15 -6.41 -0.84
C ARG A 67 9.27 -6.16 0.68
N ASN A 68 10.35 -5.53 1.14
CA ASN A 68 10.55 -5.26 2.56
C ASN A 68 9.71 -4.07 3.06
N MET A 69 9.39 -3.12 2.17
CA MET A 69 8.56 -1.95 2.51
C MET A 69 7.06 -2.28 2.55
N GLU A 70 6.67 -3.39 1.91
CA GLU A 70 5.28 -3.84 1.81
C GLU A 70 4.65 -4.07 3.20
N ASP A 71 5.41 -4.61 4.16
CA ASP A 71 4.95 -4.86 5.54
C ASP A 71 4.70 -3.57 6.34
N PHE A 72 5.25 -2.43 5.90
CA PHE A 72 5.10 -1.13 6.57
C PHE A 72 4.03 -0.24 5.94
N ILE A 73 3.24 -0.78 4.99
CA ILE A 73 2.09 -0.07 4.44
C ILE A 73 0.98 -0.02 5.50
N THR A 74 0.56 1.19 5.87
CA THR A 74 -0.56 1.39 6.77
C THR A 74 -1.29 2.69 6.49
N TRP A 75 -2.44 2.89 7.13
CA TRP A 75 -3.14 4.16 7.09
C TRP A 75 -2.38 5.21 7.92
N VAL A 76 -2.42 6.46 7.45
CA VAL A 76 -2.01 7.60 8.26
C VAL A 76 -2.89 7.67 9.52
N ASP A 77 -2.32 8.08 10.66
CA ASP A 77 -3.02 8.04 11.94
C ASP A 77 -4.27 8.94 11.98
N SER A 78 -4.20 10.12 11.35
CA SER A 78 -5.32 11.05 11.17
C SER A 78 -6.32 10.66 10.08
N SER A 79 -6.14 9.50 9.42
CA SER A 79 -7.00 9.07 8.32
C SER A 79 -8.42 8.75 8.79
N LYS A 80 -9.41 9.37 8.14
CA LYS A 80 -10.84 9.05 8.35
C LYS A 80 -11.17 7.61 7.96
N ILE A 81 -10.42 7.03 7.02
CA ILE A 81 -10.58 5.63 6.61
C ILE A 81 -10.16 4.70 7.76
N LYS A 82 -8.99 4.97 8.38
CA LYS A 82 -8.51 4.23 9.57
C LYS A 82 -9.56 4.26 10.68
N ARG A 83 -10.11 5.44 10.97
CA ARG A 83 -11.17 5.63 11.97
C ARG A 83 -12.39 4.76 11.67
N LYS A 84 -12.89 4.80 10.43
CA LYS A 84 -14.06 4.01 10.02
C LYS A 84 -13.81 2.50 10.13
N VAL A 85 -12.61 2.05 9.77
CA VAL A 85 -12.21 0.64 9.90
C VAL A 85 -12.12 0.21 11.37
N LEU A 86 -11.55 1.04 12.25
CA LEU A 86 -11.48 0.75 13.69
C LEU A 86 -12.87 0.74 14.33
N GLN A 87 -13.73 1.69 13.96
CA GLN A 87 -15.11 1.76 14.41
C GLN A 87 -15.90 0.52 14.01
N TYR A 88 -15.77 0.07 12.75
CA TYR A 88 -16.42 -1.15 12.28
C TYR A 88 -15.96 -2.41 13.05
N ASN A 89 -14.71 -2.41 13.52
CA ASN A 89 -14.14 -3.51 14.30
C ASN A 89 -14.32 -3.36 15.82
N ASP A 90 -15.11 -2.39 16.29
CA ASP A 90 -15.31 -2.06 17.71
C ASP A 90 -13.99 -1.82 18.48
N LYS A 91 -12.98 -1.28 17.78
CA LYS A 91 -11.63 -0.97 18.30
C LYS A 91 -11.28 0.51 18.21
N LEU A 92 -12.30 1.36 18.10
CA LEU A 92 -12.08 2.79 18.07
C LEU A 92 -11.78 3.29 19.48
N ASP A 93 -10.57 3.82 19.67
CA ASP A 93 -10.18 4.54 20.87
C ASP A 93 -10.30 6.05 20.60
N ASP A 94 -11.14 6.73 21.38
CA ASP A 94 -11.40 8.16 21.22
C ASP A 94 -10.22 9.03 21.72
N TYR A 95 -9.31 8.49 22.54
CA TYR A 95 -8.11 9.21 22.97
C TYR A 95 -7.18 9.50 21.79
N ASP A 96 -7.01 8.54 20.89
CA ASP A 96 -6.18 8.65 19.69
C ASP A 96 -6.75 9.65 18.65
N LEU A 97 -7.99 10.12 18.84
CA LEU A 97 -8.65 11.09 17.94
C LEU A 97 -8.37 12.55 18.28
N LEU A 98 -7.78 12.83 19.44
CA LEU A 98 -7.55 14.19 19.96
C LEU A 98 -6.19 14.78 19.56
N ASN A 99 -5.37 14.05 18.79
CA ASN A 99 -4.04 14.48 18.32
C ASN A 99 -4.00 14.77 16.82
#